data_AF-A0A1G9N8M8-F1
#
_entry.id   AF-A0A1G9N8M8-F1
#
_cell.length_a   1.000
_cell.length_b   1.000
_cell.length_c   1.000
_cell.angle_alpha   90.00
_cell.angle_beta   90.00
_cell.angle_gamma   90.00
#
_symmetry.space_group_name_H-M   'P 1'
#
loop_
_entity.id
_entity.type
_entity.pdbx_description
1 polymer ?
#
loop_
_entity_poly.entity_id
_entity_poly.type
_entity_poly.pdbx_seq_one_letter_code
_entity_poly.pdbx_strand_id
1 'polypeptide(L)'
;MKMRKSIVLSSFFYGIAAYKGMPPEIKAKLLDGLEKTVNDSAYIKTMHKSGMEVNYLGHEEFFENWLVDTRMLTKVVKESGIAEKIAEQKK
;
A
#
# COMPACT_ATOMS: atom_id res chain seq x y z
N MET A 1 -0.88 1.60 -39.64
CA MET A 1 -0.04 1.60 -38.42
C MET A 1 -0.95 1.81 -37.20
N LYS A 2 -1.21 0.79 -36.39
CA LYS A 2 -2.13 0.87 -35.23
C LYS A 2 -1.29 1.12 -33.98
N MET A 3 -1.28 2.35 -33.46
CA MET A 3 -0.61 2.66 -32.19
C MET A 3 -1.28 1.84 -31.07
N ARG A 4 -0.52 0.95 -30.43
CA ARG A 4 -0.95 0.34 -29.16
C ARG A 4 -0.84 1.44 -28.11
N LYS A 5 -1.96 1.82 -27.50
CA LYS A 5 -1.97 2.71 -26.32
C LYS A 5 -1.20 1.98 -25.21
N SER A 6 0.03 2.38 -24.94
CA SER A 6 0.72 2.00 -23.71
C SER A 6 0.06 2.78 -22.57
N ILE A 7 -0.80 2.10 -21.81
CA ILE A 7 -1.36 2.66 -20.58
C ILE A 7 -0.36 2.32 -19.46
N VAL A 8 0.16 3.34 -18.79
CA VAL A 8 0.89 3.19 -17.53
C VAL A 8 -0.11 3.43 -16.42
N LEU A 9 -0.46 2.37 -15.69
CA LEU A 9 -1.37 2.45 -14.55
C LEU A 9 -0.54 2.47 -13.26
N SER A 10 -0.79 3.45 -12.40
CA SER A 10 -0.28 3.47 -11.03
C SER A 10 -1.42 3.08 -10.09
N SER A 11 -1.20 2.03 -9.30
CA SER A 11 -2.09 1.59 -8.23
C SER A 11 -1.28 1.49 -6.96
N PHE A 12 -1.81 1.97 -5.85
CA PHE A 12 -1.18 1.91 -4.53
C PHE A 12 -2.23 1.56 -3.48
N PHE A 13 -1.77 0.90 -2.42
CA PHE A 13 -2.57 0.58 -1.25
C PHE A 13 -2.09 1.39 -0.05
N TYR A 14 -3.00 1.61 0.90
CA TYR A 14 -2.70 2.25 2.18
C TYR A 14 -2.69 1.21 3.29
N GLY A 15 -1.78 1.38 4.24
CA GLY A 15 -1.68 0.54 5.43
C GLY A 15 -1.35 1.34 6.67
N ILE A 16 -1.70 0.79 7.83
CA ILE A 16 -1.35 1.34 9.13
C ILE A 16 -0.43 0.33 9.81
N ALA A 17 0.73 0.78 10.27
CA ALA A 17 1.70 -0.05 10.97
C ALA A 17 1.93 0.48 12.39
N ALA A 18 2.15 -0.45 13.31
CA ALA A 18 2.57 -0.16 14.68
C ALA A 18 4.01 -0.62 14.91
N TYR A 19 4.68 -0.09 15.93
CA TYR A 19 6.04 -0.47 16.28
C TYR A 19 6.13 -1.94 16.71
N LYS A 20 7.29 -2.55 16.45
CA LYS A 20 7.56 -3.95 16.83
C LYS A 20 7.65 -4.09 18.36
N GLY A 21 7.06 -5.15 18.91
CA GLY A 21 7.11 -5.44 20.35
C GLY A 21 6.02 -4.75 21.17
N MET A 22 4.98 -4.25 20.52
CA MET A 22 3.77 -3.76 21.17
C MET A 22 3.09 -4.88 21.99
N PRO A 23 2.52 -4.57 23.18
CA PRO A 23 1.78 -5.55 23.96
C PRO A 23 0.61 -6.18 23.17
N PRO A 24 0.38 -7.51 23.29
CA PRO A 24 -0.65 -8.21 22.51
C PRO A 24 -2.06 -7.62 22.68
N GLU A 25 -2.40 -7.16 23.87
CA GLU A 25 -3.69 -6.55 24.18
C GLU A 25 -3.91 -5.21 23.46
N ILE A 26 -2.84 -4.42 23.30
CA ILE A 26 -2.90 -3.17 22.54
C ILE A 26 -3.01 -3.48 21.04
N LYS A 27 -2.26 -4.48 20.54
CA LYS A 27 -2.41 -4.94 19.16
C LYS A 27 -3.84 -5.39 18.87
N ALA A 28 -4.43 -6.21 19.73
CA ALA A 28 -5.80 -6.69 19.58
C ALA A 28 -6.81 -5.53 19.54
N LYS A 29 -6.66 -4.54 20.43
CA LYS A 29 -7.53 -3.35 20.45
C LYS A 29 -7.42 -2.51 19.17
N LEU A 30 -6.21 -2.36 18.62
CA LEU A 30 -6.01 -1.62 17.37
C LEU A 30 -6.63 -2.34 16.17
N LEU A 31 -6.50 -3.67 16.11
CA LEU A 31 -7.10 -4.48 15.06
C LEU A 31 -8.64 -4.39 15.09
N ASP A 32 -9.24 -4.57 16.27
CA ASP A 32 -10.69 -4.44 16.45
C ASP A 32 -11.21 -3.03 16.07
N GLY A 33 -10.50 -1.98 16.49
CA GLY A 33 -10.85 -0.61 16.14
C GLY A 33 -10.74 -0.32 14.64
N LEU A 34 -9.70 -0.83 13.99
CA LEU A 34 -9.51 -0.69 12.56
C LEU A 34 -10.60 -1.42 11.78
N GLU A 35 -10.88 -2.67 12.13
CA GLU A 35 -11.93 -3.49 11.50
C GLU A 35 -13.30 -2.82 11.60
N LYS A 36 -13.65 -2.25 12.76
CA LYS A 36 -14.88 -1.47 12.91
C LYS A 36 -14.91 -0.22 12.03
N THR A 37 -13.78 0.48 11.92
CA THR A 37 -13.68 1.72 11.14
C THR A 37 -13.82 1.45 9.64
N VAL A 38 -13.10 0.46 9.11
CA VAL A 38 -13.12 0.16 7.67
C VAL A 38 -14.45 -0.43 7.19
N ASN A 39 -15.22 -1.04 8.10
CA ASN A 39 -16.57 -1.53 7.84
C ASN A 39 -17.68 -0.50 8.13
N ASP A 40 -17.33 0.69 8.64
CA ASP A 40 -18.32 1.74 8.88
C ASP A 40 -18.81 2.37 7.57
N SER A 41 -20.14 2.45 7.42
CA SER A 41 -20.76 2.94 6.19
C SER A 41 -20.44 4.42 5.90
N ALA A 42 -20.29 5.26 6.93
CA ALA A 42 -19.96 6.67 6.76
C ALA A 42 -18.49 6.83 6.34
N TYR A 43 -17.59 6.01 6.92
CA TYR A 43 -16.21 5.91 6.48
C TYR A 43 -16.11 5.49 5.01
N ILE A 44 -16.73 4.36 4.63
CA ILE A 44 -16.71 3.85 3.24
C ILE A 44 -17.24 4.91 2.26
N LYS A 45 -18.38 5.55 2.59
CA LYS A 45 -18.95 6.62 1.75
C LYS A 45 -18.01 7.81 1.59
N THR A 46 -17.26 8.15 2.63
CA THR A 46 -16.29 9.25 2.61
C THR A 46 -15.11 8.89 1.72
N MET A 47 -14.54 7.70 1.88
CA MET A 47 -13.44 7.21 1.05
C MET A 47 -13.83 7.15 -0.43
N HIS A 48 -15.01 6.64 -0.74
CA HIS A 48 -15.53 6.59 -2.11
C HIS A 48 -15.66 7.98 -2.73
N LYS A 49 -16.15 8.98 -1.96
CA LYS A 49 -16.22 10.37 -2.43
C LYS A 49 -14.84 10.98 -2.71
N SER A 50 -13.81 10.51 -2.03
CA SER A 50 -12.42 10.88 -2.25
C SER A 50 -11.75 10.09 -3.39
N GLY A 51 -12.51 9.28 -4.14
CA GLY A 51 -11.98 8.46 -5.24
C GLY A 51 -11.21 7.23 -4.77
N MET A 52 -11.44 6.80 -3.53
CA MET A 52 -10.79 5.63 -2.94
C MET A 52 -11.79 4.49 -2.74
N GLU A 53 -11.37 3.27 -3.04
CA GLU A 53 -12.12 2.07 -2.67
C GLU A 53 -11.59 1.48 -1.36
N VAL A 54 -12.49 1.00 -0.51
CA VAL A 54 -12.13 0.33 0.74
C VAL A 54 -12.17 -1.18 0.50
N ASN A 55 -11.02 -1.74 0.16
CA ASN A 55 -10.79 -3.17 0.02
C ASN A 55 -9.92 -3.63 1.18
N TYR A 56 -10.53 -3.87 2.34
CA TYR A 56 -9.80 -4.18 3.57
C TYR A 56 -9.14 -5.56 3.50
N LEU A 57 -7.87 -5.63 3.91
CA LEU A 57 -7.12 -6.86 4.13
C LEU A 57 -6.81 -6.97 5.62
N GLY A 58 -6.96 -8.17 6.18
CA GLY A 58 -6.50 -8.45 7.54
C GLY A 58 -4.98 -8.23 7.68
N HIS A 59 -4.48 -8.12 8.91
CA HIS A 59 -3.06 -7.75 9.11
C HIS A 59 -2.06 -8.76 8.51
N GLU A 60 -2.41 -10.06 8.44
CA GLU A 60 -1.56 -11.09 7.85
C GLU A 60 -1.56 -10.99 6.33
N GLU A 61 -2.75 -10.95 5.72
CA GLU A 61 -2.94 -10.76 4.27
C GLU A 61 -2.31 -9.47 3.78
N PHE A 62 -2.48 -8.37 4.52
CA PHE A 62 -1.85 -7.08 4.22
C PHE A 62 -0.32 -7.20 4.24
N PHE A 63 0.24 -7.88 5.24
CA PHE A 63 1.68 -8.07 5.35
C PHE A 63 2.23 -8.89 4.18
N GLU A 64 1.54 -9.96 3.78
CA GLU A 64 1.91 -10.76 2.61
C GLU A 64 1.87 -9.95 1.31
N ASN A 65 0.80 -9.19 1.10
CA ASN A 65 0.66 -8.33 -0.07
C ASN A 65 1.75 -7.24 -0.11
N TRP A 66 2.05 -6.62 1.03
CA TRP A 66 3.11 -5.61 1.13
C TRP A 66 4.50 -6.18 0.81
N LEU A 67 4.78 -7.43 1.19
CA LEU A 67 6.03 -8.10 0.81
C LEU A 67 6.10 -8.40 -0.70
N VAL A 68 4.99 -8.75 -1.34
CA VAL A 68 4.94 -8.93 -2.80
C VAL A 68 5.27 -7.62 -3.51
N ASP A 69 4.60 -6.53 -3.13
CA ASP A 69 4.80 -5.22 -3.74
C ASP A 69 6.23 -4.69 -3.53
N THR A 70 6.74 -4.79 -2.30
CA THR A 70 8.12 -4.37 -1.97
C THR A 70 9.16 -5.12 -2.80
N ARG A 71 8.98 -6.43 -3.02
CA ARG A 71 9.89 -7.22 -3.88
C ARG A 71 9.83 -6.77 -5.33
N MET A 72 8.64 -6.51 -5.85
CA MET A 72 8.43 -6.04 -7.22
C MET A 72 9.05 -4.65 -7.44
N LEU A 73 8.78 -3.69 -6.55
CA LEU A 73 9.37 -2.36 -6.60
C LEU A 73 10.89 -2.40 -6.49
N THR A 74 11.44 -3.21 -5.57
CA THR A 74 12.89 -3.39 -5.44
C THR A 74 13.51 -3.91 -6.73
N LYS A 75 12.85 -4.86 -7.41
CA LYS A 75 13.31 -5.39 -8.70
C LYS A 75 13.32 -4.28 -9.77
N VAL A 76 12.23 -3.53 -9.90
CA VAL A 76 12.12 -2.43 -10.88
C VAL A 76 13.18 -1.35 -10.64
N VAL A 77 13.41 -0.96 -9.38
CA VAL A 77 14.45 0.02 -9.04
C VAL A 77 15.84 -0.47 -9.47
N LYS A 78 16.16 -1.74 -9.22
CA LYS A 78 17.44 -2.34 -9.62
C LYS A 78 17.58 -2.46 -11.13
N GLU A 79 16.58 -2.98 -11.83
CA GLU A 79 16.64 -3.25 -13.27
C GLU A 79 16.62 -1.97 -14.11
N SER A 80 15.98 -0.90 -13.62
CA SER A 80 15.91 0.38 -14.33
C SER A 80 17.19 1.22 -14.21
N GLY A 81 18.07 0.93 -13.26
CA GLY A 81 19.25 1.73 -12.95
C GLY A 81 18.91 3.16 -12.47
N ILE A 82 17.71 3.35 -11.94
CA ILE A 82 17.21 4.69 -11.58
C ILE A 82 17.94 5.27 -10.36
N ALA A 83 18.38 4.41 -9.44
CA ALA A 83 19.09 4.83 -8.23
C ALA A 83 20.45 5.47 -8.58
N GLU A 84 21.18 4.88 -9.53
CA GLU A 84 22.47 5.37 -10.03
C GLU A 84 22.29 6.72 -10.72
N LYS A 85 21.28 6.84 -11.60
CA LYS A 85 20.96 8.09 -12.30
C LYS A 85 20.59 9.23 -11.34
N ILE A 86 19.83 8.95 -10.29
CA ILE A 86 19.50 9.95 -9.26
C ILE A 86 20.76 10.38 -8.49
N ALA A 87 21.68 9.45 -8.20
CA ALA A 87 22.93 9.76 -7.51
C ALA A 87 23.86 10.63 -8.36
N GLU A 88 23.93 10.39 -9.68
CA GLU A 88 24.73 11.20 -10.62
C GLU A 88 24.23 12.65 -10.71
N GLN A 89 22.92 12.90 -10.61
CA GLN A 89 22.35 14.26 -10.65
C GLN A 89 22.67 15.12 -9.41
N LYS A 90 23.15 14.52 -8.32
CA LYS A 90 23.52 15.22 -7.09
C LYS A 90 25.00 15.62 -7.02
N LYS A 91 25.78 15.27 -8.05
CA LYS A 91 27.18 15.70 -8.21
C LYS A 91 27.23 16.98 -9.03
#